data_AF-A0A5N0V0J1-F1
#
_entry.id   AF-A0A5N0V0J1-F1
#
_cell.length_a   1.000
_cell.length_b   1.000
_cell.length_c   1.000
_cell.angle_alpha   90.00
_cell.angle_beta   90.00
_cell.angle_gamma   90.00
#
_symmetry.space_group_name_H-M   'P 1'
#
loop_
_entity.id
_entity.type
_entity.pdbx_description
1 polymer ?
#
loop_
_entity_poly.entity_id
_entity_poly.type
_entity_poly.pdbx_seq_one_letter_code
_entity_poly.pdbx_strand_id
1 'polypeptide(L)'
;MTQFGTGEPQQRAADRRDFMRKVFFASGAAAVATMTGGGIASAADTPPQGGNGGGGGVQNQTITEDFFGLTTDGNRIDDLFTVHSDHVDTAPVIAAAQAFLTGLGDTLKAKTQYTIHSTEWRLWSNLDPGGFPRQGVSFADLTTDQQNLGSAMLQSALSADGLQTTENIRRINKAAGTLVGNSAVFNDELYYFTVMGTPSATEPWGFQFDGHHLVINYFVLGGQVVMSPCFWGTEPTSMQIDGDTVTACEEEVAASLAFIQSLSAAQQKTAIISATKADEDMKAGAFADNAVEAYAGIRATALNPAQQQKLFAVAEVFVNRGKADVAKVRMNEIRAHLTDTYAAWIGGTGATDPFYLRIHSPVLWLEVDCQAAGPLGGAYGKTRADGPTQQHIHSVIRTPNGNDYGRELLRQHYLTSPHHQ
;
A
#
# COMPACT_ATOMS: atom_id res chain seq x y z
N MET A 1 -65.37 -9.97 31.29
CA MET A 1 -65.76 -9.66 29.90
C MET A 1 -64.70 -8.74 29.32
N THR A 2 -63.91 -9.31 28.41
CA THR A 2 -63.27 -8.70 27.24
C THR A 2 -63.10 -7.17 27.16
N GLN A 3 -61.84 -6.72 27.09
CA GLN A 3 -61.40 -5.87 25.98
C GLN A 3 -59.88 -6.04 25.72
N PHE A 4 -59.56 -6.46 24.50
CA PHE A 4 -58.21 -6.49 23.94
C PHE A 4 -57.86 -5.09 23.42
N GLY A 5 -56.63 -4.64 23.68
CA GLY A 5 -56.03 -3.46 23.07
C GLY A 5 -54.62 -3.81 22.59
N THR A 6 -54.42 -3.76 21.28
CA THR A 6 -53.20 -4.05 20.53
C THR A 6 -52.17 -2.92 20.69
N GLY A 7 -50.92 -3.25 21.03
CA GLY A 7 -49.78 -2.33 20.99
C GLY A 7 -48.65 -2.89 20.12
N GLU A 8 -48.32 -2.20 19.04
CA GLU A 8 -47.07 -2.36 18.29
C GLU A 8 -45.89 -1.70 19.03
N PRO A 9 -44.64 -2.20 18.91
CA PRO A 9 -43.46 -1.54 19.45
C PRO A 9 -42.70 -0.74 18.38
N GLN A 10 -42.74 0.59 18.47
CA GLN A 10 -41.73 1.47 17.87
C GLN A 10 -41.03 2.27 18.97
N GLN A 11 -39.88 1.79 19.45
CA GLN A 11 -38.82 2.60 20.09
C GLN A 11 -37.65 1.68 20.49
N ARG A 12 -36.73 1.43 19.54
CA ARG A 12 -35.43 0.80 19.88
C ARG A 12 -34.27 1.17 18.95
N ALA A 13 -34.38 2.26 18.20
CA ALA A 13 -33.35 2.70 17.25
C ALA A 13 -32.70 4.05 17.59
N ALA A 14 -33.26 4.82 18.54
CA ALA A 14 -32.76 6.17 18.85
C ALA A 14 -31.61 6.21 19.87
N ASP A 15 -31.38 5.13 20.62
CA ASP A 15 -30.46 5.15 21.79
C ASP A 15 -29.01 4.70 21.47
N ARG A 16 -28.72 4.25 20.23
CA ARG A 16 -27.36 3.82 19.82
C ARG A 16 -26.48 4.94 19.25
N ARG A 17 -27.06 6.06 18.83
CA ARG A 17 -26.30 7.20 18.25
C ARG A 17 -25.72 8.14 19.31
N ASP A 18 -26.29 8.17 20.51
CA ASP A 18 -25.86 9.09 21.58
C ASP A 18 -24.73 8.53 22.46
N PHE A 19 -24.54 7.20 22.46
CA PHE A 19 -23.44 6.53 23.18
C PHE A 19 -22.09 6.71 22.47
N MET A 20 -22.06 6.68 21.13
CA MET A 20 -20.84 6.86 20.33
C MET A 20 -20.25 8.28 20.41
N ARG A 21 -21.03 9.29 20.79
CA ARG A 21 -20.55 10.67 20.98
C ARG A 21 -19.81 10.89 22.30
N LYS A 22 -19.96 10.01 23.29
CA LYS A 22 -19.38 10.20 24.64
C LYS A 22 -18.05 9.50 24.87
N VAL A 23 -17.56 8.70 23.91
CA VAL A 23 -16.27 8.00 24.02
C VAL A 23 -15.09 8.83 23.48
N PHE A 24 -15.34 9.91 22.74
CA PHE A 24 -14.28 10.74 22.13
C PHE A 24 -13.82 11.97 22.93
N PHE A 25 -14.20 12.12 24.20
CA PHE A 25 -13.85 13.31 25.01
C PHE A 25 -13.07 13.04 26.31
N ALA A 26 -12.46 11.86 26.46
CA ALA A 26 -11.75 11.51 27.70
C ALA A 26 -10.34 10.92 27.47
N SER A 27 -9.47 11.65 26.77
CA SER A 27 -8.02 11.47 26.89
C SER A 27 -7.28 12.70 26.33
N GLY A 28 -6.92 13.63 27.20
CA GLY A 28 -6.13 14.80 26.80
C GLY A 28 -6.14 15.92 27.83
N ALA A 29 -5.59 15.67 29.02
CA ALA A 29 -5.29 16.73 29.97
C ALA A 29 -3.97 16.45 30.72
N ALA A 30 -3.18 17.52 30.87
CA ALA A 30 -1.88 17.69 31.55
C ALA A 30 -0.63 17.37 30.70
N ALA A 31 0.38 18.24 30.57
CA ALA A 31 0.63 19.55 31.15
C ALA A 31 1.63 20.34 30.26
N VAL A 32 1.34 21.63 30.02
CA VAL A 32 2.31 22.59 29.45
C VAL A 32 2.76 23.50 30.57
N ALA A 33 4.04 23.43 30.93
CA ALA A 33 4.67 24.39 31.82
C ALA A 33 5.06 25.65 31.03
N THR A 34 4.49 26.78 31.44
CA THR A 34 4.80 28.13 30.97
C THR A 34 6.22 28.54 31.31
N MET A 35 6.99 28.95 30.30
CA MET A 35 8.12 29.88 30.44
C MET A 35 7.94 31.00 29.42
N THR A 36 7.58 32.18 29.93
CA THR A 36 7.49 33.45 29.22
C THR A 36 8.88 34.00 28.93
N GLY A 37 9.14 34.46 27.70
CA GLY A 37 10.32 35.22 27.34
C GLY A 37 10.24 35.67 25.88
N GLY A 38 10.09 36.97 25.65
CA GLY A 38 9.64 37.54 24.37
C GLY A 38 10.67 37.65 23.25
N GLY A 39 10.21 38.08 22.09
CA GLY A 39 11.07 38.43 20.95
C GLY A 39 10.33 38.40 19.62
N ILE A 40 9.87 39.56 19.17
CA ILE A 40 9.12 39.78 17.93
C ILE A 40 10.10 39.77 16.75
N ALA A 41 9.83 38.98 15.71
CA ALA A 41 10.30 39.27 14.35
C ALA A 41 9.36 38.62 13.32
N SER A 42 8.66 39.47 12.57
CA SER A 42 7.87 39.13 11.40
C SER A 42 8.77 38.81 10.21
N ALA A 43 8.64 37.64 9.62
CA ALA A 43 9.05 37.38 8.25
C ALA A 43 7.84 36.83 7.49
N ALA A 44 7.52 37.46 6.37
CA ALA A 44 6.45 37.05 5.48
C ALA A 44 6.84 35.73 4.80
N ASP A 45 6.09 34.66 5.08
CA ASP A 45 6.17 33.41 4.35
C ASP A 45 5.41 33.54 3.03
N THR A 46 6.16 33.79 1.96
CA THR A 46 5.75 33.35 0.62
C THR A 46 6.09 31.85 0.49
N PRO A 47 5.12 30.96 0.19
CA PRO A 47 5.42 29.56 -0.02
C PRO A 47 6.33 29.40 -1.25
N PRO A 48 7.32 28.48 -1.24
CA PRO A 48 8.06 28.16 -2.44
C PRO A 48 7.10 27.55 -3.46
N GLN A 49 7.15 28.08 -4.68
CA GLN A 49 6.43 27.58 -5.83
C GLN A 49 7.03 26.21 -6.21
N GLY A 50 6.45 25.14 -5.66
CA GLY A 50 6.83 23.76 -5.91
C GLY A 50 6.47 23.34 -7.32
N GLY A 51 7.48 22.87 -8.06
CA GLY A 51 7.32 22.28 -9.39
C GLY A 51 6.44 21.03 -9.34
N ASN A 52 5.61 20.90 -10.35
CA ASN A 52 4.71 19.78 -10.60
C ASN A 52 5.52 18.50 -10.90
N GLY A 53 6.11 17.85 -9.89
CA GLY A 53 6.51 16.45 -9.90
C GLY A 53 5.38 15.67 -9.21
N GLY A 54 4.72 14.71 -9.84
CA GLY A 54 5.35 13.69 -10.64
C GLY A 54 5.43 12.39 -9.82
N GLY A 55 4.30 11.89 -9.30
CA GLY A 55 4.29 10.74 -8.37
C GLY A 55 3.68 11.02 -7.00
N GLY A 56 2.49 11.60 -6.96
CA GLY A 56 1.66 11.60 -5.77
C GLY A 56 0.27 11.97 -6.24
N GLY A 57 -0.74 11.20 -5.82
CA GLY A 57 -2.08 11.77 -5.78
C GLY A 57 -1.95 13.15 -5.14
N VAL A 58 -2.68 14.14 -5.66
CA VAL A 58 -2.79 15.46 -5.02
C VAL A 58 -2.88 15.19 -3.51
N GLN A 59 -2.07 15.88 -2.70
CA GLN A 59 -2.15 15.84 -1.23
C GLN A 59 -3.55 16.34 -0.82
N ASN A 60 -4.55 15.49 -1.05
CA ASN A 60 -5.97 15.78 -0.96
C ASN A 60 -6.50 15.35 0.39
N GLN A 61 -5.71 14.59 1.16
CA GLN A 61 -6.09 14.07 2.46
C GLN A 61 -5.01 14.35 3.46
N THR A 62 -5.42 14.94 4.58
CA THR A 62 -4.57 15.01 5.76
C THR A 62 -4.55 13.64 6.45
N ILE A 63 -3.42 13.26 7.03
CA ILE A 63 -3.27 12.02 7.81
C ILE A 63 -4.25 11.94 8.99
N THR A 64 -4.83 13.07 9.37
CA THR A 64 -5.76 13.26 10.49
C THR A 64 -7.22 12.95 10.16
N GLU A 65 -7.57 12.78 8.88
CA GLU A 65 -8.92 12.35 8.50
C GLU A 65 -9.19 10.92 8.94
N ASP A 66 -10.45 10.63 9.27
CA ASP A 66 -10.91 9.27 9.55
C ASP A 66 -10.59 8.36 8.35
N PHE A 67 -10.09 7.16 8.66
CA PHE A 67 -9.77 6.17 7.65
C PHE A 67 -11.02 5.35 7.28
N PHE A 68 -11.42 5.44 6.02
CA PHE A 68 -12.51 4.66 5.42
C PHE A 68 -11.99 3.64 4.39
N GLY A 69 -10.80 3.88 3.82
CA GLY A 69 -10.25 3.09 2.73
C GLY A 69 -10.83 3.48 1.37
N LEU A 70 -10.33 2.85 0.32
CA LEU A 70 -10.79 3.06 -1.06
C LEU A 70 -12.26 2.64 -1.20
N THR A 71 -13.08 3.46 -1.85
CA THR A 71 -14.50 3.20 -2.10
C THR A 71 -14.88 3.60 -3.52
N THR A 72 -16.08 3.22 -3.97
CA THR A 72 -16.58 3.59 -5.30
C THR A 72 -17.46 4.84 -5.30
N ASP A 73 -18.09 5.15 -4.17
CA ASP A 73 -19.09 6.22 -4.03
C ASP A 73 -18.98 7.01 -2.72
N GLY A 74 -17.89 6.80 -1.96
CA GLY A 74 -17.69 7.39 -0.64
C GLY A 74 -18.26 6.56 0.51
N ASN A 75 -18.96 5.45 0.23
CA ASN A 75 -19.50 4.56 1.24
C ASN A 75 -18.72 3.24 1.27
N ARG A 76 -18.43 2.75 2.49
CA ARG A 76 -17.84 1.43 2.68
C ARG A 76 -18.89 0.35 2.45
N ILE A 77 -18.46 -0.75 1.85
CA ILE A 77 -19.21 -2.00 1.86
C ILE A 77 -18.83 -2.77 3.13
N ASP A 78 -19.81 -2.96 4.02
CA ASP A 78 -19.62 -3.70 5.27
C ASP A 78 -19.59 -5.23 5.03
N ASP A 79 -19.17 -5.99 6.04
CA ASP A 79 -19.18 -7.47 6.07
C ASP A 79 -18.38 -8.18 4.96
N LEU A 80 -17.44 -7.48 4.32
CA LEU A 80 -16.52 -8.07 3.32
C LEU A 80 -15.38 -8.88 3.93
N PHE A 81 -14.96 -8.55 5.15
CA PHE A 81 -13.80 -9.12 5.82
C PHE A 81 -14.21 -9.61 7.21
N THR A 82 -13.65 -10.73 7.66
CA THR A 82 -13.97 -11.31 8.97
C THR A 82 -12.73 -11.89 9.63
N VAL A 83 -12.62 -11.74 10.96
CA VAL A 83 -11.52 -12.36 11.74
C VAL A 83 -11.64 -13.90 11.74
N HIS A 84 -10.53 -14.59 11.46
CA HIS A 84 -10.38 -16.06 11.47
C HIS A 84 -8.93 -16.43 11.86
N SER A 85 -8.67 -17.59 12.49
CA SER A 85 -7.36 -17.85 13.13
C SER A 85 -6.43 -18.87 12.46
N ASP A 86 -6.82 -19.56 11.39
CA ASP A 86 -6.20 -20.87 11.08
C ASP A 86 -5.60 -20.99 9.66
N HIS A 87 -5.28 -19.87 9.00
CA HIS A 87 -5.00 -19.89 7.56
C HIS A 87 -3.56 -19.53 7.15
N VAL A 88 -2.77 -18.95 8.05
CA VAL A 88 -1.38 -18.52 7.78
C VAL A 88 -0.49 -18.90 8.97
N ASP A 89 0.70 -19.45 8.69
CA ASP A 89 1.73 -19.68 9.72
C ASP A 89 2.50 -18.39 10.00
N THR A 90 2.10 -17.67 11.05
CA THR A 90 2.69 -16.38 11.43
C THR A 90 3.82 -16.50 12.46
N ALA A 91 4.08 -17.70 13.00
CA ALA A 91 5.11 -17.89 14.02
C ALA A 91 6.53 -17.48 13.54
N PRO A 92 6.96 -17.79 12.30
CA PRO A 92 8.27 -17.36 11.80
C PRO A 92 8.43 -15.83 11.75
N VAL A 93 7.44 -15.11 11.23
CA VAL A 93 7.51 -13.64 11.12
C VAL A 93 7.42 -12.95 12.49
N ILE A 94 6.65 -13.52 13.43
CA ILE A 94 6.63 -13.05 14.83
C ILE A 94 8.03 -13.17 15.45
N ALA A 95 8.66 -14.36 15.34
CA ALA A 95 9.99 -14.59 15.92
C ALA A 95 11.05 -13.65 15.31
N ALA A 96 11.02 -13.45 14.00
CA ALA A 96 11.94 -12.54 13.31
C ALA A 96 11.76 -11.08 13.73
N ALA A 97 10.52 -10.60 13.85
CA ALA A 97 10.23 -9.24 14.32
C ALA A 97 10.65 -9.02 15.78
N GLN A 98 10.47 -10.01 16.66
CA GLN A 98 10.95 -9.95 18.04
C GLN A 98 12.48 -9.87 18.11
N ALA A 99 13.18 -10.67 17.29
CA ALA A 99 14.63 -10.65 17.21
C ALA A 99 15.13 -9.29 16.70
N PHE A 100 14.51 -8.75 15.65
CA PHE A 100 14.83 -7.41 15.13
C PHE A 100 14.67 -6.33 16.20
N LEU A 101 13.49 -6.21 16.82
CA LEU A 101 13.25 -5.20 17.86
C LEU A 101 14.19 -5.35 19.07
N THR A 102 14.57 -6.59 19.43
CA THR A 102 15.54 -6.84 20.51
C THR A 102 16.94 -6.38 20.11
N GLY A 103 17.35 -6.62 18.87
CA GLY A 103 18.68 -6.24 18.35
C GLY A 103 18.90 -4.73 18.18
N LEU A 104 17.83 -3.94 18.07
CA LEU A 104 17.92 -2.48 17.91
C LEU A 104 18.45 -1.73 19.15
N GLY A 105 18.25 -2.29 20.35
CA GLY A 105 18.45 -1.57 21.60
C GLY A 105 17.46 -0.40 21.78
N ASP A 106 17.44 0.22 22.95
CA ASP A 106 16.34 1.11 23.37
C ASP A 106 16.17 2.34 22.47
N THR A 107 17.27 2.97 22.04
CA THR A 107 17.23 4.21 21.24
C THR A 107 16.63 3.98 19.85
N LEU A 108 17.11 2.96 19.12
CA LEU A 108 16.60 2.67 17.78
C LEU A 108 15.20 2.04 17.85
N LYS A 109 14.94 1.22 18.88
CA LYS A 109 13.61 0.66 19.13
C LYS A 109 12.58 1.76 19.38
N ALA A 110 12.90 2.80 20.15
CA ALA A 110 12.00 3.93 20.40
C ALA A 110 11.65 4.74 19.13
N LYS A 111 12.54 4.76 18.13
CA LYS A 111 12.25 5.36 16.81
C LYS A 111 11.38 4.45 15.93
N THR A 112 11.48 3.15 16.15
CA THR A 112 10.93 2.10 15.27
C THR A 112 9.56 1.60 15.72
N GLN A 113 9.30 1.55 17.02
CA GLN A 113 8.11 0.91 17.58
C GLN A 113 7.03 1.95 17.93
N TYR A 114 5.85 1.74 17.36
CA TYR A 114 4.67 2.56 17.51
C TYR A 114 3.50 1.74 18.08
N THR A 115 2.40 2.39 18.43
CA THR A 115 1.19 1.69 18.87
C THR A 115 0.46 1.07 17.67
N ILE A 116 -0.41 0.08 17.89
CA ILE A 116 -1.20 -0.49 16.77
C ILE A 116 -2.18 0.52 16.13
N HIS A 117 -2.54 1.58 16.86
CA HIS A 117 -3.48 2.62 16.41
C HIS A 117 -2.79 3.84 15.77
N SER A 118 -1.46 3.82 15.70
CA SER A 118 -0.63 4.89 15.18
C SER A 118 -0.95 5.21 13.73
N THR A 119 -0.96 6.51 13.39
CA THR A 119 -1.20 7.01 12.03
C THR A 119 -0.04 6.72 11.07
N GLU A 120 1.10 6.32 11.61
CA GLU A 120 2.32 5.94 10.91
C GLU A 120 2.10 4.82 9.88
N TRP A 121 1.07 3.99 10.06
CA TRP A 121 0.56 3.09 9.01
C TRP A 121 0.37 3.77 7.66
N ARG A 122 -0.14 5.00 7.67
CA ARG A 122 -0.48 5.78 6.49
C ARG A 122 0.64 6.74 6.05
N LEU A 123 1.76 6.78 6.78
CA LEU A 123 2.90 7.67 6.52
C LEU A 123 3.99 6.96 5.71
N TRP A 124 3.64 6.60 4.48
CA TRP A 124 4.59 6.07 3.50
C TRP A 124 4.54 6.89 2.21
N SER A 125 5.64 6.84 1.45
CA SER A 125 5.72 7.46 0.14
C SER A 125 6.65 6.66 -0.76
N ASN A 126 6.34 6.58 -2.05
CA ASN A 126 7.26 6.05 -3.06
C ASN A 126 8.24 7.10 -3.59
N LEU A 127 8.10 8.38 -3.18
CA LEU A 127 8.98 9.48 -3.58
C LEU A 127 10.32 9.46 -2.84
N ASP A 128 11.24 10.29 -3.30
CA ASP A 128 12.57 10.40 -2.72
C ASP A 128 12.54 10.89 -1.25
N PRO A 129 13.50 10.47 -0.42
CA PRO A 129 13.58 10.87 0.98
C PRO A 129 13.91 12.37 1.17
N GLY A 130 14.32 13.10 0.13
CA GLY A 130 14.62 14.54 0.22
C GLY A 130 13.39 15.41 0.47
N GLY A 131 12.18 14.91 0.15
CA GLY A 131 10.92 15.61 0.33
C GLY A 131 9.97 15.03 1.40
N PHE A 132 10.25 13.84 1.95
CA PHE A 132 9.35 13.14 2.86
C PHE A 132 10.09 12.57 4.08
N PRO A 133 9.82 13.06 5.32
CA PRO A 133 10.42 12.52 6.53
C PRO A 133 9.82 11.14 6.85
N ARG A 134 10.59 10.08 6.54
CA ARG A 134 10.20 8.70 6.83
C ARG A 134 10.25 8.40 8.32
N GLN A 135 9.38 7.50 8.75
CA GLN A 135 9.27 7.06 10.14
C GLN A 135 10.16 5.83 10.36
N GLY A 136 10.51 5.56 11.61
CA GLY A 136 11.28 4.37 11.93
C GLY A 136 12.78 4.54 11.81
N VAL A 137 13.48 3.40 11.74
CA VAL A 137 14.94 3.34 11.57
C VAL A 137 15.29 3.01 10.12
N SER A 138 16.25 3.74 9.55
CA SER A 138 16.74 3.44 8.19
C SER A 138 17.76 2.30 8.20
N PHE A 139 17.90 1.58 7.10
CA PHE A 139 19.02 0.65 6.90
C PHE A 139 20.38 1.31 7.12
N ALA A 140 20.53 2.60 6.78
CA ALA A 140 21.75 3.39 7.00
C ALA A 140 22.10 3.58 8.50
N ASP A 141 21.10 3.59 9.39
CA ASP A 141 21.30 3.75 10.83
C ASP A 141 21.65 2.43 11.54
N LEU A 142 21.52 1.30 10.86
CA LEU A 142 21.68 -0.04 11.43
C LEU A 142 23.10 -0.56 11.30
N THR A 143 23.57 -1.29 12.31
CA THR A 143 24.77 -2.13 12.17
C THR A 143 24.51 -3.31 11.24
N THR A 144 25.55 -3.94 10.69
CA THR A 144 25.39 -5.14 9.83
C THR A 144 24.57 -6.25 10.49
N ASP A 145 24.75 -6.49 11.79
CA ASP A 145 23.95 -7.49 12.52
C ASP A 145 22.46 -7.08 12.59
N GLN A 146 22.17 -5.80 12.80
CA GLN A 146 20.80 -5.29 12.82
C GLN A 146 20.16 -5.29 11.42
N GLN A 147 20.94 -4.98 10.37
CA GLN A 147 20.50 -5.10 8.98
C GLN A 147 20.13 -6.55 8.65
N ASN A 148 20.96 -7.52 9.07
CA ASN A 148 20.66 -8.95 8.90
C ASN A 148 19.36 -9.37 9.61
N LEU A 149 19.09 -8.83 10.80
CA LEU A 149 17.82 -9.07 11.50
C LEU A 149 16.62 -8.46 10.77
N GLY A 150 16.75 -7.24 10.23
CA GLY A 150 15.72 -6.61 9.40
C GLY A 150 15.43 -7.41 8.12
N SER A 151 16.49 -7.86 7.44
CA SER A 151 16.36 -8.74 6.26
C SER A 151 15.72 -10.08 6.60
N ALA A 152 16.02 -10.67 7.77
CA ALA A 152 15.38 -11.90 8.23
C ALA A 152 13.87 -11.71 8.51
N MET A 153 13.46 -10.52 8.98
CA MET A 153 12.05 -10.17 9.13
C MET A 153 11.35 -10.12 7.77
N LEU A 154 11.93 -9.45 6.76
CA LEU A 154 11.40 -9.43 5.39
C LEU A 154 11.35 -10.84 4.79
N GLN A 155 12.41 -11.64 4.95
CA GLN A 155 12.45 -13.02 4.46
C GLN A 155 11.37 -13.91 5.10
N SER A 156 10.98 -13.62 6.35
CA SER A 156 9.92 -14.37 7.04
C SER A 156 8.52 -13.96 6.57
N ALA A 157 8.34 -12.71 6.12
CA ALA A 157 7.06 -12.18 5.64
C ALA A 157 6.80 -12.44 4.14
N LEU A 158 7.87 -12.45 3.32
CA LEU A 158 7.79 -12.47 1.85
C LEU A 158 8.09 -13.85 1.25
N SER A 159 7.60 -14.11 0.05
CA SER A 159 8.09 -15.21 -0.77
C SER A 159 9.54 -14.95 -1.24
N ALA A 160 10.18 -15.96 -1.83
CA ALA A 160 11.49 -15.77 -2.46
C ALA A 160 11.44 -14.71 -3.56
N ASP A 161 10.36 -14.70 -4.34
CA ASP A 161 10.12 -13.69 -5.38
C ASP A 161 9.88 -12.29 -4.80
N GLY A 162 9.03 -12.17 -3.76
CA GLY A 162 8.80 -10.89 -3.09
C GLY A 162 10.05 -10.28 -2.47
N LEU A 163 10.91 -11.11 -1.87
CA LEU A 163 12.21 -10.69 -1.35
C LEU A 163 13.18 -10.29 -2.47
N GLN A 164 13.26 -11.08 -3.55
CA GLN A 164 14.12 -10.76 -4.69
C GLN A 164 13.70 -9.46 -5.37
N THR A 165 12.40 -9.24 -5.58
CA THR A 165 11.85 -8.01 -6.14
C THR A 165 12.18 -6.80 -5.26
N THR A 166 12.03 -6.95 -3.93
CA THR A 166 12.39 -5.92 -2.94
C THR A 166 13.87 -5.52 -3.07
N GLU A 167 14.78 -6.50 -3.10
CA GLU A 167 16.21 -6.23 -3.22
C GLU A 167 16.60 -5.70 -4.61
N ASN A 168 15.96 -6.16 -5.69
CA ASN A 168 16.21 -5.65 -7.04
C ASN A 168 15.86 -4.16 -7.14
N ILE A 169 14.73 -3.73 -6.58
CA ILE A 169 14.34 -2.31 -6.56
C ILE A 169 15.40 -1.47 -5.82
N ARG A 170 15.85 -1.93 -4.64
CA ARG A 170 16.91 -1.25 -3.87
C ARG A 170 18.22 -1.15 -4.66
N ARG A 171 18.65 -2.25 -5.30
CA ARG A 171 19.87 -2.31 -6.12
C ARG A 171 19.79 -1.39 -7.32
N ILE A 172 18.67 -1.41 -8.06
CA ILE A 172 18.44 -0.50 -9.20
C ILE A 172 18.47 0.95 -8.73
N ASN A 173 17.79 1.28 -7.62
CA ASN A 173 17.78 2.63 -7.06
C ASN A 173 19.19 3.17 -6.79
N LYS A 174 20.05 2.36 -6.17
CA LYS A 174 21.46 2.71 -5.93
C LYS A 174 22.27 2.87 -7.21
N ALA A 175 22.15 1.92 -8.12
CA ALA A 175 22.93 1.93 -9.36
C ALA A 175 22.55 3.14 -10.22
N ALA A 176 21.25 3.39 -10.38
CA ALA A 176 20.73 4.55 -11.08
C ALA A 176 21.12 5.86 -10.38
N GLY A 177 20.97 5.94 -9.05
CA GLY A 177 21.39 7.08 -8.24
C GLY A 177 22.86 7.44 -8.41
N THR A 178 23.73 6.43 -8.46
CA THR A 178 25.16 6.60 -8.72
C THR A 178 25.42 7.12 -10.14
N LEU A 179 24.73 6.55 -11.13
CA LEU A 179 24.91 6.93 -12.53
C LEU A 179 24.47 8.38 -12.81
N VAL A 180 23.44 8.87 -12.13
CA VAL A 180 22.99 10.28 -12.23
C VAL A 180 23.72 11.22 -11.26
N GLY A 181 24.68 10.73 -10.48
CA GLY A 181 25.47 11.54 -9.55
C GLY A 181 24.70 12.03 -8.32
N ASN A 182 23.67 11.30 -7.88
CA ASN A 182 22.82 11.66 -6.75
C ASN A 182 22.64 10.51 -5.73
N SER A 183 23.73 9.83 -5.37
CA SER A 183 23.73 8.72 -4.40
C SER A 183 23.33 9.13 -2.97
N ALA A 184 23.35 10.43 -2.65
CA ALA A 184 22.90 10.93 -1.36
C ALA A 184 21.39 10.77 -1.15
N VAL A 185 20.61 10.83 -2.23
CA VAL A 185 19.14 10.69 -2.21
C VAL A 185 18.71 9.31 -2.71
N PHE A 186 19.41 8.77 -3.71
CA PHE A 186 19.08 7.49 -4.34
C PHE A 186 20.15 6.44 -4.05
N ASN A 187 19.93 5.64 -3.01
CA ASN A 187 20.78 4.52 -2.59
C ASN A 187 19.94 3.35 -2.07
N ASP A 188 20.58 2.28 -1.61
CA ASP A 188 19.95 1.06 -1.08
C ASP A 188 19.76 1.06 0.45
N GLU A 189 20.18 2.11 1.14
CA GLU A 189 20.18 2.21 2.61
C GLU A 189 19.11 3.15 3.17
N LEU A 190 18.54 4.04 2.34
CA LEU A 190 17.42 4.93 2.72
C LEU A 190 16.06 4.22 2.61
N TYR A 191 15.96 3.06 3.23
CA TYR A 191 14.74 2.28 3.40
C TYR A 191 14.52 2.02 4.89
N TYR A 192 13.28 2.16 5.35
CA TYR A 192 12.98 2.37 6.76
C TYR A 192 12.07 1.27 7.29
N PHE A 193 12.31 0.86 8.53
CA PHE A 193 11.45 -0.06 9.25
C PHE A 193 10.63 0.69 10.30
N THR A 194 9.33 0.49 10.24
CA THR A 194 8.37 0.90 11.27
C THR A 194 7.62 -0.33 11.76
N VAL A 195 7.46 -0.51 13.07
CA VAL A 195 6.71 -1.63 13.66
C VAL A 195 5.58 -1.08 14.53
N MET A 196 4.36 -1.54 14.30
CA MET A 196 3.17 -1.11 15.01
C MET A 196 2.68 -2.23 15.93
N GLY A 197 2.44 -1.90 17.20
CA GLY A 197 2.10 -2.88 18.22
C GLY A 197 3.31 -3.69 18.69
N THR A 198 3.05 -4.83 19.33
CA THR A 198 4.09 -5.76 19.81
C THR A 198 3.90 -7.09 19.11
N PRO A 199 4.95 -7.66 18.45
CA PRO A 199 4.85 -8.96 17.80
C PRO A 199 4.29 -10.04 18.73
N SER A 200 3.13 -10.57 18.36
CA SER A 200 2.31 -11.44 19.20
C SER A 200 1.58 -12.47 18.35
N ALA A 201 1.32 -13.63 18.95
CA ALA A 201 0.51 -14.69 18.35
C ALA A 201 -1.01 -14.47 18.53
N THR A 202 -1.41 -13.48 19.34
CA THR A 202 -2.82 -13.26 19.72
C THR A 202 -3.25 -11.80 19.60
N GLU A 203 -2.33 -10.87 19.86
CA GLU A 203 -2.57 -9.43 19.75
C GLU A 203 -2.22 -8.91 18.35
N PRO A 204 -2.94 -7.92 17.83
CA PRO A 204 -2.65 -7.33 16.53
C PRO A 204 -1.33 -6.58 16.53
N TRP A 205 -0.55 -6.77 15.47
CA TRP A 205 0.70 -6.05 15.24
C TRP A 205 1.00 -6.01 13.74
N GLY A 206 2.05 -5.30 13.36
CA GLY A 206 2.59 -5.43 12.02
C GLY A 206 3.76 -4.51 11.78
N PHE A 207 4.21 -4.43 10.55
CA PHE A 207 5.30 -3.55 10.17
C PHE A 207 5.08 -2.90 8.81
N GLN A 208 5.81 -1.82 8.59
CA GLN A 208 6.00 -1.18 7.32
C GLN A 208 7.49 -1.19 6.97
N PHE A 209 7.79 -1.46 5.70
CA PHE A 209 9.10 -1.27 5.11
C PHE A 209 8.98 -0.39 3.87
N ASP A 210 9.52 0.82 3.91
CA ASP A 210 9.30 1.83 2.87
C ASP A 210 10.57 2.61 2.47
N GLY A 211 10.61 3.00 1.19
CA GLY A 211 11.71 3.74 0.57
C GLY A 211 11.30 4.26 -0.81
N HIS A 212 12.26 4.85 -1.55
CA HIS A 212 11.99 5.29 -2.93
C HIS A 212 11.59 4.07 -3.77
N HIS A 213 10.43 4.14 -4.42
CA HIS A 213 9.83 3.07 -5.22
C HIS A 213 9.45 1.76 -4.50
N LEU A 214 9.46 1.70 -3.16
CA LEU A 214 9.08 0.48 -2.44
C LEU A 214 8.30 0.79 -1.18
N VAL A 215 7.17 0.11 -1.00
CA VAL A 215 6.41 0.13 0.25
C VAL A 215 5.82 -1.25 0.50
N ILE A 216 6.03 -1.78 1.70
CA ILE A 216 5.44 -3.04 2.14
C ILE A 216 4.77 -2.79 3.48
N ASN A 217 3.44 -2.85 3.54
CA ASN A 217 2.72 -2.93 4.81
C ASN A 217 2.32 -4.38 5.07
N TYR A 218 2.50 -4.84 6.30
CA TYR A 218 2.25 -6.22 6.70
C TYR A 218 1.61 -6.27 8.08
N PHE A 219 0.29 -6.42 8.13
CA PHE A 219 -0.49 -6.57 9.36
C PHE A 219 -0.66 -8.06 9.71
N VAL A 220 -0.60 -8.38 11.00
CA VAL A 220 -0.76 -9.72 11.56
C VAL A 220 -1.79 -9.69 12.70
N LEU A 221 -2.73 -10.64 12.66
CA LEU A 221 -3.65 -10.95 13.76
C LEU A 221 -3.82 -12.46 13.87
N GLY A 222 -3.16 -13.11 14.83
CA GLY A 222 -3.16 -14.57 14.91
C GLY A 222 -2.65 -15.21 13.62
N GLY A 223 -3.43 -16.12 13.03
CA GLY A 223 -3.14 -16.74 11.73
C GLY A 223 -3.74 -15.99 10.53
N GLN A 224 -3.90 -14.66 10.62
CA GLN A 224 -4.33 -13.78 9.54
C GLN A 224 -3.28 -12.73 9.21
N VAL A 225 -3.13 -12.45 7.91
CA VAL A 225 -2.25 -11.43 7.38
C VAL A 225 -2.99 -10.54 6.39
N VAL A 226 -2.78 -9.22 6.50
CA VAL A 226 -3.13 -8.27 5.45
C VAL A 226 -1.86 -7.59 4.97
N MET A 227 -1.49 -7.88 3.72
CA MET A 227 -0.30 -7.32 3.08
C MET A 227 -0.71 -6.25 2.06
N SER A 228 -1.32 -5.16 2.56
CA SER A 228 -1.70 -4.01 1.76
C SER A 228 -1.86 -2.74 2.63
N PRO A 229 -1.52 -1.54 2.12
CA PRO A 229 -0.94 -1.24 0.81
C PRO A 229 0.44 -1.83 0.61
N CYS A 230 0.72 -2.30 -0.60
CA CYS A 230 2.08 -2.52 -1.05
C CYS A 230 2.30 -1.82 -2.38
N PHE A 231 3.44 -1.16 -2.51
CA PHE A 231 3.86 -0.44 -3.69
C PHE A 231 5.20 -1.01 -4.17
N TRP A 232 5.27 -1.37 -5.45
CA TRP A 232 6.51 -1.75 -6.11
C TRP A 232 6.64 -0.90 -7.37
N GLY A 233 7.69 -0.10 -7.42
CA GLY A 233 8.06 0.63 -8.62
C GLY A 233 9.54 0.46 -8.90
N THR A 234 9.98 1.02 -10.02
CA THR A 234 11.39 1.07 -10.36
C THR A 234 11.65 2.05 -11.49
N GLU A 235 12.84 2.61 -11.50
CA GLU A 235 13.34 3.47 -12.56
C GLU A 235 14.87 3.32 -12.67
N PRO A 236 15.41 2.68 -13.74
CA PRO A 236 14.70 1.98 -14.82
C PRO A 236 14.09 0.63 -14.40
N THR A 237 13.35 -0.07 -15.27
CA THR A 237 12.90 -1.47 -15.05
C THR A 237 13.98 -2.52 -15.20
N SER A 238 15.09 -2.17 -15.85
CA SER A 238 16.22 -3.07 -16.10
C SER A 238 17.54 -2.30 -16.10
N MET A 239 18.56 -2.85 -15.43
CA MET A 239 19.89 -2.24 -15.36
C MET A 239 21.00 -3.30 -15.28
N GLN A 240 22.17 -3.01 -15.85
CA GLN A 240 23.38 -3.82 -15.65
C GLN A 240 24.02 -3.44 -14.31
N ILE A 241 24.13 -4.41 -13.39
CA ILE A 241 24.70 -4.21 -12.05
C ILE A 241 25.66 -5.37 -11.78
N ASP A 242 26.94 -5.06 -11.56
CA ASP A 242 27.99 -6.05 -11.24
C ASP A 242 28.12 -7.20 -12.25
N GLY A 243 27.79 -6.95 -13.52
CA GLY A 243 27.84 -7.95 -14.60
C GLY A 243 26.54 -8.74 -14.82
N ASP A 244 25.53 -8.53 -13.97
CA ASP A 244 24.21 -9.14 -14.10
C ASP A 244 23.17 -8.15 -14.63
N THR A 245 22.17 -8.66 -15.35
CA THR A 245 20.95 -7.90 -15.67
C THR A 245 19.98 -8.00 -14.51
N VAL A 246 19.76 -6.91 -13.80
CA VAL A 246 18.82 -6.82 -12.68
C VAL A 246 17.53 -6.17 -13.18
N THR A 247 16.39 -6.83 -12.98
CA THR A 247 15.08 -6.32 -13.40
C THR A 247 14.08 -6.27 -12.25
N ALA A 248 13.12 -5.36 -12.36
CA ALA A 248 11.99 -5.24 -11.46
C ALA A 248 10.76 -4.72 -12.24
N CYS A 249 9.57 -5.06 -11.76
CA CYS A 249 8.28 -4.65 -12.34
C CYS A 249 7.98 -5.13 -13.79
N GLU A 250 8.84 -5.96 -14.40
CA GLU A 250 8.59 -6.51 -15.74
C GLU A 250 7.44 -7.53 -15.75
N GLU A 251 7.21 -8.22 -14.64
CA GLU A 251 6.14 -9.22 -14.48
C GLU A 251 4.75 -8.56 -14.50
N GLU A 252 4.61 -7.41 -13.84
CA GLU A 252 3.41 -6.58 -13.88
C GLU A 252 3.11 -6.13 -15.30
N VAL A 253 4.15 -5.67 -16.01
CA VAL A 253 4.04 -5.24 -17.42
C VAL A 253 3.60 -6.41 -18.29
N ALA A 254 4.28 -7.55 -18.19
CA ALA A 254 4.01 -8.73 -18.99
C ALA A 254 2.60 -9.30 -18.72
N ALA A 255 2.18 -9.41 -17.45
CA ALA A 255 0.87 -9.91 -17.09
C ALA A 255 -0.25 -8.95 -17.57
N SER A 256 -0.05 -7.64 -17.42
CA SER A 256 -0.99 -6.61 -17.87
C SER A 256 -1.20 -6.64 -19.38
N LEU A 257 -0.10 -6.70 -20.14
CA LEU A 257 -0.15 -6.81 -21.60
C LEU A 257 -0.79 -8.13 -22.04
N ALA A 258 -0.44 -9.26 -21.40
CA ALA A 258 -1.04 -10.55 -21.69
C ALA A 258 -2.56 -10.56 -21.45
N PHE A 259 -3.05 -9.81 -20.45
CA PHE A 259 -4.48 -9.63 -20.23
C PHE A 259 -5.13 -8.81 -21.35
N ILE A 260 -4.68 -7.57 -21.61
CA ILE A 260 -5.34 -6.70 -22.59
C ILE A 260 -5.29 -7.28 -24.01
N GLN A 261 -4.19 -7.94 -24.38
CA GLN A 261 -3.99 -8.56 -25.69
C GLN A 261 -4.83 -9.84 -25.86
N SER A 262 -5.29 -10.46 -24.78
CA SER A 262 -6.21 -11.61 -24.83
C SER A 262 -7.66 -11.21 -25.14
N LEU A 263 -7.99 -9.92 -25.03
CA LEU A 263 -9.34 -9.41 -25.26
C LEU A 263 -9.65 -9.30 -26.75
N SER A 264 -10.91 -9.56 -27.12
CA SER A 264 -11.41 -9.23 -28.46
C SER A 264 -11.45 -7.71 -28.68
N ALA A 265 -11.50 -7.25 -29.93
CA ALA A 265 -11.60 -5.82 -30.23
C ALA A 265 -12.79 -5.13 -29.55
N ALA A 266 -13.93 -5.81 -29.42
CA ALA A 266 -15.11 -5.29 -28.72
C ALA A 266 -14.88 -5.17 -27.20
N GLN A 267 -14.20 -6.14 -26.61
CA GLN A 267 -13.84 -6.12 -25.19
C GLN A 267 -12.78 -5.05 -24.91
N GLN A 268 -11.75 -4.91 -25.76
CA GLN A 268 -10.77 -3.83 -25.66
C GLN A 268 -11.42 -2.46 -25.74
N LYS A 269 -12.39 -2.25 -26.65
CA LYS A 269 -13.16 -0.99 -26.72
C LYS A 269 -13.90 -0.66 -25.42
N THR A 270 -14.25 -1.67 -24.63
CA THR A 270 -14.91 -1.49 -23.33
C THR A 270 -13.89 -1.29 -22.20
N ALA A 271 -12.76 -2.00 -22.24
CA ALA A 271 -11.70 -1.92 -21.24
C ALA A 271 -10.90 -0.60 -21.33
N ILE A 272 -10.61 -0.14 -22.54
CA ILE A 272 -9.79 1.04 -22.82
C ILE A 272 -10.64 2.30 -22.63
N ILE A 273 -10.45 2.98 -21.50
CA ILE A 273 -11.18 4.20 -21.15
C ILE A 273 -10.51 5.46 -21.72
N SER A 274 -9.23 5.37 -22.10
CA SER A 274 -8.51 6.38 -22.88
C SER A 274 -7.44 5.72 -23.74
N ALA A 275 -7.34 6.08 -25.01
CA ALA A 275 -6.28 5.57 -25.90
C ALA A 275 -4.94 6.29 -25.71
N THR A 276 -4.93 7.41 -24.98
CA THR A 276 -3.76 8.27 -24.83
C THR A 276 -3.16 8.12 -23.44
N LYS A 277 -1.89 7.68 -23.37
CA LYS A 277 -1.07 7.68 -22.16
C LYS A 277 -0.13 8.89 -22.20
N ALA A 278 -0.56 9.99 -21.58
CA ALA A 278 0.20 11.25 -21.57
C ALA A 278 0.58 11.72 -20.17
N ASP A 279 -0.15 11.26 -19.15
CA ASP A 279 -0.02 11.70 -17.76
C ASP A 279 0.48 10.57 -16.85
N GLU A 280 0.54 10.86 -15.56
CA GLU A 280 0.66 9.88 -14.47
C GLU A 280 -0.76 9.57 -13.99
N ASP A 281 -1.20 8.32 -14.12
CA ASP A 281 -2.62 7.96 -14.04
C ASP A 281 -3.01 7.28 -12.72
N MET A 282 -2.03 6.89 -11.91
CA MET A 282 -2.25 6.26 -10.60
C MET A 282 -3.19 7.08 -9.70
N LYS A 283 -4.25 6.43 -9.19
CA LYS A 283 -5.29 7.08 -8.37
C LYS A 283 -5.11 6.81 -6.88
N ALA A 284 -4.63 5.62 -6.51
CA ALA A 284 -4.49 5.22 -5.11
C ALA A 284 -3.02 5.04 -4.71
N GLY A 285 -2.18 6.02 -5.03
CA GLY A 285 -0.80 6.08 -4.56
C GLY A 285 -0.68 6.48 -3.09
N ALA A 286 0.46 7.07 -2.72
CA ALA A 286 0.69 7.64 -1.39
C ALA A 286 -0.37 8.71 -1.07
N PHE A 287 -0.80 8.78 0.20
CA PHE A 287 -1.77 9.76 0.72
C PHE A 287 -3.17 9.74 0.07
N ALA A 288 -3.49 8.70 -0.69
CA ALA A 288 -4.80 8.47 -1.31
C ALA A 288 -5.55 7.33 -0.60
N ASP A 289 -5.50 7.27 0.73
CA ASP A 289 -6.07 6.18 1.52
C ASP A 289 -7.59 6.08 1.39
N ASN A 290 -8.29 7.21 1.32
CA ASN A 290 -9.75 7.27 1.17
C ASN A 290 -10.16 7.74 -0.24
N ALA A 291 -9.43 7.37 -1.30
CA ALA A 291 -9.83 7.74 -2.65
C ALA A 291 -11.21 7.15 -3.01
N VAL A 292 -12.01 7.93 -3.74
CA VAL A 292 -13.34 7.55 -4.21
C VAL A 292 -13.32 7.41 -5.71
N GLU A 293 -13.41 6.18 -6.20
CA GLU A 293 -13.14 5.83 -7.58
C GLU A 293 -14.17 4.83 -8.09
N ALA A 294 -15.09 5.31 -8.93
CA ALA A 294 -16.11 4.46 -9.52
C ALA A 294 -15.49 3.32 -10.36
N TYR A 295 -16.19 2.19 -10.42
CA TYR A 295 -15.83 1.11 -11.33
C TYR A 295 -15.81 1.62 -12.79
N ALA A 296 -14.81 1.19 -13.55
CA ALA A 296 -14.61 1.60 -14.93
C ALA A 296 -14.05 0.45 -15.76
N GLY A 297 -14.22 0.53 -17.07
CA GLY A 297 -13.72 -0.47 -18.01
C GLY A 297 -14.59 -1.72 -18.11
N ILE A 298 -13.97 -2.86 -18.39
CA ILE A 298 -14.67 -4.13 -18.63
C ILE A 298 -14.91 -4.89 -17.32
N ARG A 299 -16.14 -5.35 -17.12
CA ARG A 299 -16.49 -6.25 -16.00
C ARG A 299 -16.02 -7.67 -16.31
N ALA A 300 -15.50 -8.37 -15.31
CA ALA A 300 -14.94 -9.71 -15.49
C ALA A 300 -15.97 -10.78 -15.93
N THR A 301 -17.26 -10.53 -15.71
CA THR A 301 -18.36 -11.38 -16.22
C THR A 301 -18.53 -11.29 -17.74
N ALA A 302 -17.96 -10.27 -18.40
CA ALA A 302 -17.93 -10.15 -19.85
C ALA A 302 -16.70 -10.82 -20.49
N LEU A 303 -15.84 -11.43 -19.66
CA LEU A 303 -14.65 -12.17 -20.09
C LEU A 303 -14.97 -13.66 -20.20
N ASN A 304 -14.33 -14.34 -21.15
CA ASN A 304 -14.34 -15.80 -21.17
C ASN A 304 -13.39 -16.38 -20.09
N PRO A 305 -13.47 -17.69 -19.78
CA PRO A 305 -12.65 -18.28 -18.72
C PRO A 305 -11.14 -18.10 -18.90
N ALA A 306 -10.62 -18.13 -20.14
CA ALA A 306 -9.20 -17.94 -20.41
C ALA A 306 -8.75 -16.49 -20.13
N GLN A 307 -9.59 -15.51 -20.47
CA GLN A 307 -9.36 -14.09 -20.17
C GLN A 307 -9.48 -13.79 -18.67
N GLN A 308 -10.41 -14.44 -17.96
CA GLN A 308 -10.51 -14.35 -16.50
C GLN A 308 -9.24 -14.87 -15.82
N GLN A 309 -8.66 -15.96 -16.32
CA GLN A 309 -7.37 -16.45 -15.82
C GLN A 309 -6.23 -15.44 -16.04
N LYS A 310 -6.22 -14.72 -17.17
CA LYS A 310 -5.24 -13.65 -17.39
C LYS A 310 -5.44 -12.46 -16.46
N LEU A 311 -6.68 -12.10 -16.13
CA LEU A 311 -6.99 -11.10 -15.13
C LEU A 311 -6.49 -11.53 -13.74
N PHE A 312 -6.72 -12.79 -13.35
CA PHE A 312 -6.16 -13.32 -12.10
C PHE A 312 -4.64 -13.38 -12.09
N ALA A 313 -4.01 -13.70 -13.22
CA ALA A 313 -2.55 -13.70 -13.33
C ALA A 313 -1.94 -12.32 -13.02
N VAL A 314 -2.62 -11.22 -13.37
CA VAL A 314 -2.20 -9.87 -12.94
C VAL A 314 -2.22 -9.75 -11.42
N ALA A 315 -3.30 -10.17 -10.76
CA ALA A 315 -3.38 -10.13 -9.30
C ALA A 315 -2.34 -11.05 -8.63
N GLU A 316 -2.06 -12.21 -9.23
CA GLU A 316 -1.09 -13.18 -8.73
C GLU A 316 0.33 -12.63 -8.70
N VAL A 317 0.74 -11.76 -9.64
CA VAL A 317 2.07 -11.10 -9.62
C VAL A 317 2.29 -10.33 -8.31
N PHE A 318 1.25 -9.68 -7.78
CA PHE A 318 1.36 -8.92 -6.54
C PHE A 318 1.22 -9.84 -5.32
N VAL A 319 0.19 -10.69 -5.34
CA VAL A 319 -0.18 -11.51 -4.19
C VAL A 319 0.87 -12.57 -3.88
N ASN A 320 1.55 -13.13 -4.89
CA ASN A 320 2.60 -14.12 -4.71
C ASN A 320 3.92 -13.55 -4.16
N ARG A 321 4.01 -12.23 -3.91
CA ARG A 321 5.13 -11.62 -3.17
C ARG A 321 5.05 -11.91 -1.67
N GLY A 322 3.87 -12.23 -1.16
CA GLY A 322 3.69 -12.81 0.17
C GLY A 322 3.98 -14.31 0.20
N LYS A 323 4.09 -14.90 1.41
CA LYS A 323 4.19 -16.36 1.57
C LYS A 323 3.01 -17.09 0.90
N ALA A 324 3.23 -18.35 0.50
CA ALA A 324 2.26 -19.10 -0.30
C ALA A 324 0.90 -19.31 0.39
N ASP A 325 0.88 -19.42 1.72
CA ASP A 325 -0.33 -19.49 2.53
C ASP A 325 -1.07 -18.14 2.57
N VAL A 326 -0.36 -17.02 2.78
CA VAL A 326 -0.89 -15.66 2.66
C VAL A 326 -1.48 -15.44 1.26
N ALA A 327 -0.72 -15.79 0.22
CA ALA A 327 -1.11 -15.63 -1.17
C ALA A 327 -2.37 -16.43 -1.50
N LYS A 328 -2.47 -17.67 -1.01
CA LYS A 328 -3.63 -18.53 -1.18
C LYS A 328 -4.90 -17.94 -0.57
N VAL A 329 -4.82 -17.42 0.66
CA VAL A 329 -5.95 -16.75 1.32
C VAL A 329 -6.40 -15.56 0.49
N ARG A 330 -5.46 -14.69 0.12
CA ARG A 330 -5.74 -13.47 -0.62
C ARG A 330 -6.32 -13.74 -2.02
N MET A 331 -5.80 -14.73 -2.74
CA MET A 331 -6.36 -15.12 -4.05
C MET A 331 -7.76 -15.73 -3.94
N ASN A 332 -8.09 -16.45 -2.85
CA ASN A 332 -9.45 -16.96 -2.64
C ASN A 332 -10.45 -15.80 -2.45
N GLU A 333 -10.10 -14.79 -1.67
CA GLU A 333 -10.92 -13.57 -1.51
C GLU A 333 -11.17 -12.87 -2.85
N ILE A 334 -10.11 -12.68 -3.63
CA ILE A 334 -10.17 -12.03 -4.95
C ILE A 334 -11.06 -12.84 -5.91
N ARG A 335 -10.91 -14.17 -5.94
CA ARG A 335 -11.70 -15.05 -6.82
C ARG A 335 -13.18 -15.08 -6.42
N ALA A 336 -13.50 -15.00 -5.12
CA ALA A 336 -14.87 -14.96 -4.63
C ALA A 336 -15.64 -13.72 -5.11
N HIS A 337 -14.95 -12.62 -5.42
CA HIS A 337 -15.54 -11.36 -5.87
C HIS A 337 -15.38 -11.12 -7.37
N LEU A 338 -15.08 -12.16 -8.16
CA LEU A 338 -14.91 -12.05 -9.61
C LEU A 338 -16.09 -11.35 -10.30
N THR A 339 -17.32 -11.60 -9.85
CA THR A 339 -18.52 -11.00 -10.43
C THR A 339 -18.51 -9.48 -10.36
N ASP A 340 -17.83 -8.90 -9.38
CA ASP A 340 -17.78 -7.46 -9.12
C ASP A 340 -16.39 -6.87 -9.39
N THR A 341 -15.58 -7.58 -10.17
CA THR A 341 -14.26 -7.12 -10.60
C THR A 341 -14.33 -6.45 -11.97
N TYR A 342 -13.69 -5.29 -12.07
CA TYR A 342 -13.58 -4.48 -13.28
C TYR A 342 -12.11 -4.25 -13.64
N ALA A 343 -11.81 -4.18 -14.93
CA ALA A 343 -10.50 -3.83 -15.45
C ALA A 343 -10.60 -2.63 -16.40
N ALA A 344 -9.88 -1.54 -16.09
CA ALA A 344 -9.77 -0.34 -16.90
C ALA A 344 -8.35 -0.19 -17.44
N TRP A 345 -8.24 0.27 -18.69
CA TRP A 345 -6.98 0.46 -19.39
C TRP A 345 -6.86 1.87 -19.97
N ILE A 346 -5.66 2.44 -19.91
CA ILE A 346 -5.29 3.68 -20.59
C ILE A 346 -4.02 3.42 -21.41
N GLY A 347 -3.97 3.92 -22.64
CA GLY A 347 -2.77 3.85 -23.48
C GLY A 347 -2.76 2.73 -24.51
N GLY A 348 -1.58 2.43 -25.02
CA GLY A 348 -1.41 1.44 -26.08
C GLY A 348 -1.44 0.00 -25.57
N THR A 349 -1.49 -0.95 -26.48
CA THR A 349 -1.56 -2.39 -26.18
C THR A 349 -0.44 -3.19 -26.86
N GLY A 350 0.43 -2.52 -27.60
CA GLY A 350 1.63 -3.10 -28.20
C GLY A 350 2.66 -3.50 -27.15
N ALA A 351 3.61 -4.34 -27.54
CA ALA A 351 4.59 -4.92 -26.62
C ALA A 351 5.43 -3.88 -25.86
N THR A 352 5.67 -2.71 -26.48
CA THR A 352 6.48 -1.63 -25.92
C THR A 352 5.67 -0.37 -25.59
N ASP A 353 4.34 -0.42 -25.76
CA ASP A 353 3.49 0.75 -25.54
C ASP A 353 3.40 1.05 -24.04
N PRO A 354 3.50 2.31 -23.62
CA PRO A 354 3.19 2.68 -22.25
C PRO A 354 1.69 2.59 -22.01
N PHE A 355 1.33 2.19 -20.80
CA PHE A 355 -0.07 2.03 -20.42
C PHE A 355 -0.30 2.29 -18.93
N TYR A 356 -1.57 2.38 -18.56
CA TYR A 356 -2.05 2.23 -17.21
C TYR A 356 -3.13 1.14 -17.17
N LEU A 357 -3.04 0.24 -16.20
CA LEU A 357 -4.04 -0.77 -15.89
C LEU A 357 -4.55 -0.54 -14.47
N ARG A 358 -5.87 -0.59 -14.29
CA ARG A 358 -6.53 -0.71 -12.98
C ARG A 358 -7.42 -1.94 -12.92
N ILE A 359 -7.25 -2.77 -11.89
CA ILE A 359 -8.20 -3.81 -11.51
C ILE A 359 -8.85 -3.41 -10.19
N HIS A 360 -10.18 -3.30 -10.17
CA HIS A 360 -10.93 -2.85 -9.00
C HIS A 360 -12.14 -3.76 -8.74
N SER A 361 -12.27 -4.24 -7.52
CA SER A 361 -13.42 -4.98 -6.97
C SER A 361 -13.67 -4.53 -5.51
N PRO A 362 -14.72 -5.02 -4.83
CA PRO A 362 -14.95 -4.72 -3.41
C PRO A 362 -13.77 -5.08 -2.49
N VAL A 363 -12.93 -6.06 -2.87
CA VAL A 363 -11.83 -6.54 -2.03
C VAL A 363 -10.45 -6.35 -2.62
N LEU A 364 -10.33 -5.89 -3.87
CA LEU A 364 -9.06 -5.70 -4.57
C LEU A 364 -9.01 -4.35 -5.26
N TRP A 365 -7.91 -3.64 -5.06
CA TRP A 365 -7.51 -2.55 -5.93
C TRP A 365 -6.06 -2.75 -6.35
N LEU A 366 -5.80 -2.69 -7.64
CA LEU A 366 -4.49 -2.93 -8.23
C LEU A 366 -4.27 -1.93 -9.37
N GLU A 367 -3.11 -1.29 -9.39
CA GLU A 367 -2.69 -0.41 -10.48
C GLU A 367 -1.29 -0.76 -10.99
N VAL A 368 -1.11 -0.67 -12.29
CA VAL A 368 0.21 -0.69 -12.98
C VAL A 368 0.24 0.52 -13.89
N ASP A 369 1.17 1.45 -13.64
CA ASP A 369 1.26 2.73 -14.32
C ASP A 369 2.66 2.91 -14.93
N CYS A 370 2.73 2.96 -16.26
CA CYS A 370 3.92 3.43 -16.96
C CYS A 370 4.01 4.95 -16.83
N GLN A 371 5.06 5.45 -16.19
CA GLN A 371 5.26 6.87 -15.97
C GLN A 371 6.30 7.46 -16.92
N ALA A 372 6.25 8.79 -17.06
CA ALA A 372 7.32 9.52 -17.72
C ALA A 372 8.60 9.43 -16.89
N ALA A 373 9.76 9.58 -17.53
CA ALA A 373 11.02 9.54 -16.80
C ALA A 373 11.04 10.58 -15.67
N GLY A 374 11.36 10.09 -14.47
CA GLY A 374 11.45 10.82 -13.23
C GLY A 374 12.89 11.25 -12.92
N PRO A 375 13.28 11.32 -11.63
CA PRO A 375 14.59 11.82 -11.23
C PRO A 375 15.75 10.91 -11.63
N LEU A 376 15.47 9.63 -11.95
CA LEU A 376 16.48 8.68 -12.41
C LEU A 376 16.52 8.55 -13.94
N GLY A 377 15.74 9.37 -14.68
CA GLY A 377 15.69 9.41 -16.15
C GLY A 377 17.07 9.45 -16.84
N GLY A 378 17.99 10.21 -16.26
CA GLY A 378 19.36 10.34 -16.77
C GLY A 378 20.13 9.01 -16.83
N ALA A 379 19.79 8.04 -15.97
CA ALA A 379 20.45 6.73 -15.93
C ALA A 379 20.22 5.90 -17.21
N TYR A 380 19.17 6.21 -17.96
CA TYR A 380 18.80 5.52 -19.19
C TYR A 380 18.54 6.48 -20.36
N GLY A 381 19.07 7.71 -20.26
CA GLY A 381 19.06 8.68 -21.35
C GLY A 381 17.70 9.27 -21.68
N LYS A 382 16.80 9.36 -20.68
CA LYS A 382 15.44 9.88 -20.84
C LYS A 382 15.15 11.07 -19.95
N THR A 383 14.17 11.85 -20.35
CA THR A 383 13.65 13.00 -19.64
C THR A 383 12.14 12.93 -19.58
N ARG A 384 11.51 13.71 -18.70
CA ARG A 384 10.04 13.76 -18.64
C ARG A 384 9.39 14.15 -19.97
N ALA A 385 10.10 14.91 -20.82
CA ALA A 385 9.61 15.33 -22.14
C ALA A 385 9.47 14.16 -23.14
N ASP A 386 10.14 13.03 -22.90
CA ASP A 386 9.97 11.80 -23.68
C ASP A 386 8.60 11.13 -23.44
N GLY A 387 7.85 11.56 -22.43
CA GLY A 387 6.56 10.99 -22.05
C GLY A 387 6.67 9.62 -21.35
N PRO A 388 5.53 8.99 -21.07
CA PRO A 388 5.47 7.70 -20.40
C PRO A 388 6.21 6.57 -21.11
N THR A 389 6.90 5.72 -20.35
CA THR A 389 7.63 4.55 -20.87
C THR A 389 7.46 3.33 -19.96
N GLN A 390 7.73 2.14 -20.48
CA GLN A 390 7.84 0.93 -19.64
C GLN A 390 9.16 0.86 -18.84
N GLN A 391 9.98 1.91 -18.86
CA GLN A 391 11.22 1.99 -18.10
C GLN A 391 11.01 2.62 -16.73
N HIS A 392 9.91 3.34 -16.50
CA HIS A 392 9.55 3.85 -15.18
C HIS A 392 8.16 3.32 -14.84
N ILE A 393 8.09 2.35 -13.93
CA ILE A 393 6.84 1.68 -13.56
C ILE A 393 6.54 1.98 -12.10
N HIS A 394 5.30 2.40 -11.83
CA HIS A 394 4.71 2.44 -10.50
C HIS A 394 3.60 1.40 -10.44
N SER A 395 3.58 0.56 -9.42
CA SER A 395 2.51 -0.40 -9.23
C SER A 395 2.10 -0.49 -7.75
N VAL A 396 0.82 -0.69 -7.50
CA VAL A 396 0.28 -0.73 -6.13
C VAL A 396 -0.83 -1.76 -6.03
N ILE A 397 -0.88 -2.47 -4.90
CA ILE A 397 -2.01 -3.29 -4.47
C ILE A 397 -2.56 -2.76 -3.14
N ARG A 398 -3.88 -2.71 -3.05
CA ARG A 398 -4.67 -2.18 -1.93
C ARG A 398 -5.83 -3.12 -1.64
N THR A 399 -6.35 -3.02 -0.42
CA THR A 399 -7.58 -3.68 0.03
C THR A 399 -8.64 -2.61 0.31
N PRO A 400 -9.58 -2.39 -0.64
CA PRO A 400 -10.66 -1.41 -0.50
C PRO A 400 -11.57 -1.66 0.71
N ASN A 401 -12.52 -0.74 0.91
CA ASN A 401 -13.56 -0.83 1.93
C ASN A 401 -13.05 -0.95 3.37
N GLY A 402 -11.87 -0.38 3.62
CA GLY A 402 -11.35 -0.10 4.96
C GLY A 402 -10.55 -1.22 5.59
N ASN A 403 -10.05 -2.19 4.81
CA ASN A 403 -9.20 -3.26 5.34
C ASN A 403 -7.72 -3.15 4.96
N ASP A 404 -7.29 -2.13 4.19
CA ASP A 404 -5.88 -1.75 4.19
C ASP A 404 -5.35 -1.58 5.62
N TYR A 405 -4.09 -1.98 5.84
CA TYR A 405 -3.43 -2.05 7.16
C TYR A 405 -4.15 -2.97 8.17
N GLY A 406 -5.03 -3.87 7.72
CA GLY A 406 -5.82 -4.75 8.58
C GLY A 406 -6.82 -4.02 9.48
N ARG A 407 -7.16 -2.75 9.18
CA ARG A 407 -8.05 -1.91 9.99
C ARG A 407 -9.43 -2.54 10.17
N GLU A 408 -9.87 -3.26 9.14
CA GLU A 408 -10.99 -4.19 9.10
C GLU A 408 -11.07 -5.07 10.35
N LEU A 409 -10.06 -5.94 10.37
CA LEU A 409 -9.86 -7.00 11.33
C LEU A 409 -9.55 -6.45 12.72
N LEU A 410 -8.77 -5.37 12.79
CA LEU A 410 -8.46 -4.67 14.04
C LEU A 410 -9.73 -4.19 14.73
N ARG A 411 -10.64 -3.54 13.99
CA ARG A 411 -11.93 -3.06 14.53
C ARG A 411 -12.75 -4.22 15.08
N GLN A 412 -12.85 -5.32 14.34
CA GLN A 412 -13.59 -6.50 14.79
C GLN A 412 -12.98 -7.12 16.03
N HIS A 413 -11.66 -7.28 16.07
CA HIS A 413 -10.93 -7.82 17.22
C HIS A 413 -11.29 -7.08 18.52
N TYR A 414 -11.27 -5.74 18.51
CA TYR A 414 -11.63 -4.95 19.70
C TYR A 414 -13.12 -5.02 20.07
N LEU A 415 -14.01 -5.28 19.12
CA LEU A 415 -15.43 -5.43 19.39
C LEU A 415 -15.79 -6.80 19.95
N THR A 416 -15.04 -7.85 19.59
CA THR A 416 -15.40 -9.24 19.88
C THR A 416 -14.47 -9.95 20.85
N SER A 417 -13.26 -9.43 21.11
CA SER A 417 -12.28 -10.08 21.98
C SER A 417 -12.67 -9.94 23.46
N PRO A 418 -12.77 -11.05 24.23
CA PRO A 418 -13.09 -11.02 25.66
C PRO A 418 -12.09 -10.24 26.52
N HIS A 419 -10.88 -9.98 26.01
CA HIS A 419 -9.86 -9.20 26.72
C HIS A 419 -10.05 -7.68 26.59
N HIS A 420 -10.97 -7.24 25.72
CA HIS A 420 -11.23 -5.82 25.42
C HIS A 420 -12.68 -5.37 25.64
N GLN A 421 -13.57 -6.31 25.96
CA GLN A 421 -14.90 -6.02 26.51
C GLN A 421 -14.82 -5.87 28.03
#